data_AF-A0A1W9N309-F1
#
_entry.id   AF-A0A1W9N309-F1
#
_cell.length_a   1.000
_cell.length_b   1.000
_cell.length_c   1.000
_cell.angle_alpha   90.00
_cell.angle_beta   90.00
_cell.angle_gamma   90.00
#
_symmetry.space_group_name_H-M   'P 1'
#
loop_
_entity.id
_entity.type
_entity.pdbx_description
1 polymer ?
#
loop_
_entity_poly.entity_id
_entity_poly.type
_entity_poly.pdbx_seq_one_letter_code
_entity_poly.pdbx_strand_id
1 'polypeptide(L)' 'MKIFILHGKEDKAVAKQLYDDLKACQNIEPFMEDDVLAGENIEMTMRRNIRKSNYVLAVMSEKT' A
#
# COMPACT_ATOMS: atom_id res chain seq x y z
N MET A 1 -4.11 -7.38 -10.88
CA MET A 1 -4.45 -7.81 -9.51
C MET A 1 -4.09 -6.68 -8.58
N LYS A 2 -5.08 -6.10 -7.90
CA LYS A 2 -4.89 -4.92 -7.05
C LYS A 2 -4.58 -5.33 -5.63
N ILE A 3 -3.47 -4.84 -5.09
CA ILE A 3 -3.02 -5.14 -3.73
C ILE A 3 -2.88 -3.82 -2.98
N PHE A 4 -3.56 -3.71 -1.85
CA PHE A 4 -3.37 -2.59 -0.92
C PHE A 4 -2.32 -2.96 0.12
N ILE A 5 -1.32 -2.11 0.33
CA ILE A 5 -0.28 -2.29 1.34
C ILE A 5 -0.56 -1.34 2.50
N LEU A 6 -0.82 -1.92 3.66
CA LEU A 6 -0.95 -1.22 4.94
C LEU A 6 0.37 -1.38 5.71
N HIS A 7 0.88 -0.30 6.29
CA HIS A 7 2.10 -0.34 7.10
C HIS A 7 2.07 0.71 8.21
N GLY A 8 2.82 0.48 9.29
CA GLY A 8 3.16 1.51 10.26
C GLY A 8 4.19 2.50 9.70
N LYS A 9 4.36 3.65 10.35
CA LYS A 9 5.36 4.65 9.92
C LYS A 9 6.79 4.11 10.00
N GLU A 10 7.08 3.33 11.03
CA GLU A 10 8.39 2.72 11.27
C GLU A 10 8.74 1.66 10.20
N ASP A 11 7.74 0.99 9.64
CA ASP A 11 7.92 -0.09 8.66
C ASP A 11 7.93 0.42 7.20
N LYS A 12 7.89 1.74 6.98
CA LYS A 12 7.77 2.34 5.64
C LYS A 12 8.84 1.85 4.66
N ALA A 13 10.09 1.68 5.12
CA ALA A 13 11.18 1.22 4.27
C ALA A 13 10.93 -0.20 3.75
N VAL A 14 10.49 -1.10 4.62
CA VAL A 14 10.17 -2.49 4.28
C VAL A 14 8.92 -2.56 3.39
N ALA A 15 7.89 -1.77 3.71
CA ALA A 15 6.68 -1.68 2.90
C ALA A 15 6.96 -1.16 1.48
N LYS A 16 7.88 -0.20 1.34
CA LYS A 16 8.32 0.31 0.04
C LYS A 16 9.06 -0.75 -0.77
N GLN A 17 9.94 -1.52 -0.12
CA GLN A 17 10.61 -2.63 -0.80
C GLN A 17 9.59 -3.66 -1.31
N LEU A 18 8.62 -4.06 -0.48
CA LEU A 18 7.53 -4.94 -0.88
C LEU A 18 6.72 -4.35 -2.06
N TYR A 19 6.44 -3.05 -2.03
CA TYR A 19 5.76 -2.36 -3.11
C TYR A 19 6.55 -2.46 -4.43
N ASP A 20 7.86 -2.16 -4.40
CA ASP A 20 8.72 -2.18 -5.58
C ASP A 20 8.84 -3.61 -6.15
N ASP A 21 8.98 -4.62 -5.28
CA ASP A 21 9.01 -6.04 -5.67
C ASP A 21 7.70 -6.48 -6.33
N LEU A 22 6.55 -6.09 -5.76
CA LEU A 22 5.24 -6.37 -6.34
C LEU A 22 5.03 -5.65 -7.67
N LYS A 23 5.53 -4.41 -7.80
CA LYS A 23 5.41 -3.61 -9.03
C LYS A 23 6.26 -4.15 -10.17
N ALA A 24 7.35 -4.85 -9.86
CA ALA A 24 8.17 -5.55 -10.84
C ALA A 24 7.50 -6.83 -11.39
N CYS A 25 6.47 -7.35 -10.71
CA CYS A 25 5.72 -8.52 -11.16
C CYS A 25 4.70 -8.15 -12.24
N GLN A 26 4.49 -9.04 -13.22
CA GLN A 26 3.48 -8.83 -14.25
C GLN A 26 2.06 -8.91 -13.65
N ASN A 27 1.16 -8.01 -14.07
CA ASN A 27 -0.26 -7.98 -13.70
C ASN A 27 -0.53 -7.72 -12.21
N ILE A 28 0.41 -7.15 -11.46
CA ILE A 28 0.19 -6.68 -10.08
C ILE A 28 0.17 -5.15 -10.06
N GLU A 29 -0.83 -4.60 -9.38
CA GLU A 29 -1.03 -3.17 -9.16
C GLU A 29 -1.00 -2.94 -7.65
N PRO A 30 0.18 -2.79 -7.04
CA PRO A 30 0.28 -2.44 -5.63
C PRO A 30 -0.12 -0.97 -5.42
N PHE A 31 -0.68 -0.67 -4.25
CA PHE A 31 -1.05 0.67 -3.81
C PHE A 31 -0.68 0.86 -2.33
N MET A 32 -0.01 1.96 -2.00
CA MET A 32 0.30 2.37 -0.63
C MET A 32 0.00 3.87 -0.40
N GLU A 33 0.13 4.36 0.84
CA GLU A 33 -0.14 5.76 1.19
C GLU A 33 0.63 6.77 0.32
N ASP A 34 1.87 6.44 -0.06
CA ASP A 34 2.72 7.29 -0.90
C ASP A 34 2.19 7.48 -2.34
N ASP A 35 1.25 6.66 -2.81
CA ASP A 35 0.60 6.82 -4.12
C ASP A 35 -0.57 7.82 -4.10
N VAL A 36 -0.95 8.33 -2.91
CA VAL A 36 -2.01 9.35 -2.80
C VAL A 36 -1.50 10.67 -3.38
N LEU A 37 -2.25 11.23 -4.32
CA LEU A 37 -1.86 12.48 -4.99
C LEU A 37 -1.96 13.67 -4.02
N ALA A 38 -1.02 14.62 -4.16
CA ALA A 38 -1.08 15.87 -3.41
C ALA A 38 -2.42 16.60 -3.63
N GLY A 39 -3.12 16.91 -2.54
CA GLY A 39 -4.44 17.55 -2.56
C GLY A 39 -5.63 16.59 -2.53
N GLU A 40 -5.42 15.26 -2.66
CA GLU A 40 -6.49 14.30 -2.37
C GLU A 40 -6.74 14.15 -0.87
N ASN A 41 -7.98 13.82 -0.51
CA ASN A 41 -8.30 13.40 0.85
C ASN A 41 -7.75 11.99 1.09
N ILE A 42 -6.68 11.90 1.89
CA ILE A 42 -5.98 10.64 2.19
C ILE A 42 -6.94 9.57 2.69
N GLU A 43 -7.78 9.87 3.68
CA GLU A 43 -8.70 8.89 4.28
C GLU A 43 -9.66 8.30 3.24
N MET A 44 -10.28 9.16 2.42
CA MET A 44 -11.20 8.73 1.37
C MET A 44 -10.49 7.93 0.28
N THR A 45 -9.30 8.35 -0.15
CA THR A 45 -8.50 7.62 -1.14
C THR A 45 -8.09 6.24 -0.62
N MET A 46 -7.66 6.14 0.65
CA MET A 46 -7.31 4.87 1.29
C MET A 46 -8.53 3.94 1.35
N ARG A 47 -9.67 4.42 1.87
CA ARG A 47 -10.93 3.63 1.94
C ARG A 47 -11.37 3.14 0.56
N ARG A 48 -11.26 4.01 -0.46
CA ARG A 48 -11.58 3.67 -1.86
C ARG A 48 -10.67 2.56 -2.39
N ASN A 49 -9.37 2.64 -2.13
CA ASN A 49 -8.41 1.66 -2.64
C ASN A 49 -8.48 0.32 -1.90
N ILE A 50 -8.76 0.30 -0.60
CA ILE A 50 -9.06 -0.93 0.14
C ILE A 50 -10.23 -1.68 -0.52
N ARG A 51 -11.35 -0.98 -0.78
CA ARG A 51 -12.55 -1.59 -1.41
C ARG A 51 -12.32 -2.10 -2.83
N LYS A 52 -11.40 -1.48 -3.58
CA LYS A 52 -11.08 -1.85 -4.96
C LYS A 52 -9.99 -2.91 -5.07
N SER A 53 -9.35 -3.25 -3.96
CA SER A 53 -8.24 -4.20 -3.94
C SER A 53 -8.75 -5.63 -3.84
N ASN A 54 -8.07 -6.55 -4.52
CA ASN A 54 -8.31 -7.98 -4.40
C ASN A 54 -7.74 -8.53 -3.09
N TYR A 55 -6.63 -7.92 -2.62
CA TYR A 55 -5.92 -8.32 -1.41
C TYR A 55 -5.47 -7.11 -0.60
N VAL A 56 -5.32 -7.32 0.71
CA VAL A 56 -4.70 -6.37 1.64
C VAL A 56 -3.51 -7.08 2.28
N LEU A 57 -2.33 -6.48 2.17
CA LEU A 57 -1.12 -6.92 2.86
C LEU A 57 -0.82 -5.94 3.99
N ALA A 58 -0.85 -6.44 5.22
CA ALA A 58 -0.47 -5.67 6.40
C ALA A 58 0.98 -6.01 6.77
N VAL A 59 1.85 -5.01 6.67
CA VAL A 59 3.23 -5.08 7.16
C VAL A 59 3.19 -4.75 8.66
N MET A 60 3.51 -5.73 9.48
CA MET A 60 3.48 -5.63 10.94
C MET A 60 4.83 -6.03 11.51
N SER A 61 5.34 -5.27 12.46
CA SER A 61 6.56 -5.59 13.21
C SER A 61 6.33 -5.38 14.71
N GLU A 62 7.26 -5.85 15.56
CA GLU A 62 7.17 -5.60 17.00
C GLU A 62 7.24 -4.10 17.36
N LYS A 63 7.74 -3.27 16.43
CA LYS A 63 7.92 -1.82 16.61
C LYS A 63 6.78 -0.99 16.01
N THR A 64 5.64 -1.60 15.67
CA THR A 64 4.51 -0.90 15.05
C THR A 64 3.87 0.12 16.00
#